data_AF-A0A7W0QZ94-F1
#
_entry.id   AF-A0A7W0QZ94-F1
#
_cell.length_a   1.000
_cell.length_b   1.000
_cell.length_c   1.000
_cell.angle_alpha   90.00
_cell.angle_beta   90.00
_cell.angle_gamma   90.00
#
_symmetry.space_group_name_H-M   'P 1'
#
loop_
_entity.id
_entity.type
_entity.pdbx_description
1 polymer ?
#
loop_
_entity_poly.entity_id
_entity_poly.type
_entity_poly.pdbx_seq_one_letter_code
_entity_poly.pdbx_strand_id
1 'polypeptide(L)'
;MSRRQVRVAPTFFDRLDELLPAQRGADGTPSATDFLLHEMPAIIDLLAEDFVGRTLPVADDPEIRVLITAGILTPFDSVYAVLATDEAVEIIYLELG
;
A
#
# COMPACT_ATOMS: atom_id res chain seq x y z
N MET A 1 -18.50 -11.43 -5.32
CA MET A 1 -18.40 -10.66 -4.05
C MET A 1 -18.34 -9.18 -4.40
N SER A 2 -18.91 -8.31 -3.58
CA SER A 2 -18.81 -6.86 -3.80
C SER A 2 -17.40 -6.38 -3.45
N ARG A 3 -16.79 -5.65 -4.38
CA ARG A 3 -15.46 -5.06 -4.22
C ARG A 3 -15.51 -4.00 -3.10
N ARG A 4 -14.60 -4.08 -2.12
CA ARG A 4 -14.54 -3.13 -1.00
C ARG A 4 -14.05 -1.76 -1.45
N GLN A 5 -14.51 -0.71 -0.81
CA GLN A 5 -13.88 0.61 -0.95
C GLN A 5 -12.50 0.56 -0.30
N VAL A 6 -11.49 1.12 -0.97
CA VAL A 6 -10.14 1.29 -0.42
C VAL A 6 -9.88 2.78 -0.25
N ARG A 7 -9.37 3.16 0.92
CA ARG A 7 -8.97 4.53 1.27
C ARG A 7 -7.50 4.52 1.65
N VAL A 8 -6.86 5.66 1.49
CA VAL A 8 -5.44 5.84 1.83
C VAL A 8 -5.37 6.95 2.86
N ALA A 9 -4.86 6.62 4.04
CA ALA A 9 -4.70 7.57 5.13
C ALA A 9 -3.58 8.58 4.79
N PRO A 10 -3.66 9.83 5.32
CA PRO A 10 -2.60 10.82 5.13
C PRO A 10 -1.19 10.33 5.52
N THR A 11 -1.10 9.52 6.59
CA THR A 11 0.16 8.96 7.09
C THR A 11 0.90 8.10 6.08
N PHE A 12 0.19 7.48 5.13
CA PHE A 12 0.80 6.77 4.02
C PHE A 12 1.57 7.72 3.10
N PHE A 13 1.01 8.89 2.79
CA PHE A 13 1.64 9.86 1.90
C PHE A 13 2.85 10.51 2.56
N ASP A 14 2.74 10.86 3.84
CA ASP A 14 3.88 11.34 4.64
C ASP A 14 5.03 10.34 4.58
N ARG A 15 4.72 9.04 4.73
CA ARG A 15 5.71 7.98 4.66
C ARG A 15 6.28 7.77 3.25
N LEU A 16 5.45 7.88 2.22
CA LEU A 16 5.90 7.76 0.83
C LEU A 16 6.90 8.87 0.46
N ASP A 17 6.65 10.10 0.91
CA ASP A 17 7.52 11.25 0.69
C ASP A 17 8.87 11.13 1.45
N GLU A 18 8.90 10.40 2.57
CA GLU A 18 10.15 10.04 3.26
C GLU A 18 10.96 8.97 2.52
N LEU A 19 10.28 8.06 1.83
CA LEU A 19 10.89 6.89 1.18
C LEU A 19 11.37 7.16 -0.24
N LEU A 20 10.64 8.01 -0.98
CA LEU A 20 10.93 8.29 -2.39
C LEU A 20 11.05 9.79 -2.65
N PRO A 21 11.95 10.21 -3.56
CA PRO A 21 12.08 11.60 -3.93
C PRO A 21 10.83 12.12 -4.67
N ALA A 22 10.60 13.43 -4.60
CA ALA A 22 9.51 14.08 -5.33
C ALA A 22 9.65 14.00 -6.86
N GLN A 23 10.87 13.80 -7.37
CA GLN A 23 11.18 13.67 -8.80
C GLN A 23 12.09 12.48 -9.03
N ARG A 24 12.03 11.89 -10.23
CA ARG A 24 12.85 10.74 -10.61
C ARG A 24 14.34 11.09 -10.50
N GLY A 25 15.09 10.21 -9.85
CA GLY A 25 16.54 10.35 -9.70
C GLY A 25 17.29 10.15 -11.01
N ALA A 26 18.47 10.77 -11.14
CA ALA A 26 19.33 10.60 -12.32
C ALA A 26 19.87 9.16 -12.46
N ASP A 27 19.90 8.41 -11.35
CA ASP A 27 20.26 6.99 -11.27
C ASP A 27 19.12 6.04 -11.61
N GLY A 28 17.94 6.57 -11.95
CA GLY A 28 16.74 5.78 -12.27
C GLY A 28 15.82 5.53 -11.08
N THR A 29 16.17 5.99 -9.87
CA THR A 29 15.32 5.88 -8.67
C THR A 29 13.92 6.44 -8.95
N PRO A 30 12.84 5.66 -8.73
CA PRO A 30 11.49 6.13 -8.95
C PRO A 30 11.12 7.27 -8.00
N SER A 31 10.23 8.16 -8.43
CA SER A 31 9.63 9.17 -7.57
C SER A 31 8.41 8.64 -6.82
N ALA A 32 7.97 9.37 -5.78
CA ALA A 32 6.68 9.14 -5.14
C ALA A 32 5.51 9.16 -6.16
N THR A 33 5.57 10.05 -7.15
CA THR A 33 4.56 10.10 -8.22
C THR A 33 4.60 8.85 -9.11
N ASP A 34 5.79 8.34 -9.45
CA ASP A 34 5.91 7.09 -10.21
C ASP A 34 5.26 5.92 -9.44
N PHE A 35 5.50 5.81 -8.13
CA PHE A 35 4.89 4.78 -7.28
C PHE A 35 3.36 4.87 -7.27
N LEU A 36 2.81 6.07 -7.07
CA LEU A 36 1.36 6.29 -7.07
C LEU A 36 0.71 5.94 -8.42
N LEU A 37 1.41 6.14 -9.52
CA LEU A 37 0.89 5.86 -10.86
C LEU A 37 0.99 4.38 -11.24
N HIS A 38 2.01 3.67 -10.78
CA HIS A 38 2.34 2.33 -11.29
C HIS A 38 2.06 1.20 -10.29
N GLU A 39 2.28 1.41 -8.98
CA GLU A 39 2.13 0.35 -7.98
C GLU A 39 0.76 0.40 -7.29
N MET A 40 0.33 1.62 -6.91
CA MET A 40 -0.90 1.80 -6.14
C MET A 40 -2.18 1.24 -6.78
N PRO A 41 -2.39 1.34 -8.12
CA PRO A 41 -3.59 0.76 -8.72
C PRO A 41 -3.71 -0.74 -8.47
N ALA A 42 -2.62 -1.50 -8.59
CA ALA A 42 -2.63 -2.94 -8.35
C ALA A 42 -2.86 -3.26 -6.86
N ILE A 43 -2.23 -2.51 -5.95
CA ILE A 43 -2.40 -2.64 -4.51
C ILE A 43 -3.87 -2.42 -4.11
N ILE A 44 -4.49 -1.35 -4.61
CA ILE A 44 -5.89 -1.03 -4.37
C ILE A 44 -6.78 -2.15 -4.90
N ASP A 45 -6.52 -2.64 -6.11
CA ASP A 45 -7.29 -3.72 -6.73
C ASP A 45 -7.28 -5.01 -5.90
N LEU A 46 -6.10 -5.40 -5.43
CA LEU A 46 -5.91 -6.59 -4.60
C LEU A 46 -6.67 -6.47 -3.27
N LEU A 47 -6.49 -5.35 -2.55
CA LEU A 47 -7.16 -5.12 -1.27
C LEU A 47 -8.69 -5.05 -1.42
N ALA A 48 -9.16 -4.44 -2.50
CA ALA A 48 -10.58 -4.29 -2.78
C ALA A 48 -11.26 -5.64 -3.12
N GLU A 49 -10.55 -6.54 -3.81
CA GLU A 49 -11.05 -7.86 -4.20
C GLU A 49 -11.19 -8.80 -3.00
N ASP A 50 -10.12 -9.00 -2.24
CA ASP A 50 -10.11 -9.90 -1.08
C ASP A 50 -9.07 -9.49 -0.03
N PHE A 51 -9.43 -8.50 0.79
CA PHE A 51 -8.58 -8.03 1.86
C PHE A 51 -8.09 -9.15 2.78
N VAL A 52 -9.00 -9.98 3.33
CA VAL A 52 -8.63 -10.97 4.35
C VAL A 52 -7.77 -12.08 3.74
N GLY A 53 -8.13 -12.60 2.56
CA GLY A 53 -7.41 -13.70 1.93
C GLY A 53 -6.08 -13.30 1.27
N ARG A 54 -5.90 -12.02 0.91
CA ARG A 54 -4.66 -11.52 0.28
C ARG A 54 -3.66 -10.90 1.25
N THR A 55 -4.02 -10.77 2.53
CA THR A 55 -3.15 -10.15 3.54
C THR A 55 -2.85 -11.07 4.71
N LEU A 56 -1.74 -10.80 5.38
CA LEU A 56 -1.33 -11.52 6.59
C LEU A 56 -1.63 -10.65 7.82
N PRO A 57 -2.19 -11.20 8.91
CA PRO A 57 -2.31 -10.46 10.16
C PRO A 57 -0.92 -10.16 10.73
N VAL A 58 -0.72 -8.95 11.25
CA VAL A 58 0.49 -8.61 12.01
C VAL A 58 0.43 -9.34 13.35
N ALA A 59 1.57 -9.92 13.79
CA ALA A 59 1.59 -10.85 14.92
C ALA A 59 1.13 -10.22 16.24
N ASP A 60 1.55 -8.99 16.51
CA ASP A 60 1.25 -8.28 17.76
C ASP A 60 -0.08 -7.50 17.71
N ASP A 61 -0.62 -7.28 16.50
CA ASP A 61 -1.88 -6.58 16.27
C ASP A 61 -2.61 -7.17 15.04
N PRO A 62 -3.48 -8.18 15.22
CA PRO A 62 -4.12 -8.87 14.10
C PRO A 62 -5.23 -8.04 13.42
N GLU A 63 -5.61 -6.89 13.99
CA GLU A 63 -6.50 -5.93 13.31
C GLU A 63 -5.77 -5.24 12.16
N ILE A 64 -4.45 -5.08 12.28
CA ILE A 64 -3.57 -4.64 11.21
C ILE A 64 -3.18 -5.84 10.35
N ARG A 65 -3.32 -5.67 9.05
CA ARG A 65 -2.95 -6.69 8.07
C ARG A 65 -2.02 -6.09 7.03
N VAL A 66 -1.04 -6.90 6.59
CA VAL A 66 -0.05 -6.49 5.59
C VAL A 66 -0.31 -7.21 4.27
N LEU A 67 -0.36 -6.42 3.19
CA LEU A 67 -0.21 -6.91 1.82
C LEU A 67 1.26 -6.78 1.43
N ILE A 68 1.87 -7.88 0.99
CA ILE A 68 3.24 -7.87 0.45
C ILE A 68 3.15 -8.12 -1.05
N THR A 69 3.66 -7.18 -1.85
CA THR A 69 3.70 -7.28 -3.31
C THR A 69 5.11 -7.14 -3.84
N ALA A 70 5.34 -7.66 -5.04
CA ALA A 70 6.48 -7.27 -5.86
C ALA A 70 5.96 -6.28 -6.92
N GLY A 71 6.59 -5.11 -7.00
CA GLY A 71 6.21 -4.04 -7.91
C GLY A 71 6.98 -4.07 -9.22
N ILE A 72 6.66 -3.12 -10.10
CA ILE A 72 7.40 -2.86 -11.34
C ILE A 72 8.62 -1.97 -11.06
N LEU A 73 8.47 -1.00 -10.16
CA LEU A 73 9.46 0.03 -9.83
C LEU A 73 10.26 -0.30 -8.58
N THR A 74 9.67 -1.06 -7.68
CA THR A 74 10.20 -1.42 -6.36
C THR A 74 10.27 -2.94 -6.25
N PRO A 75 11.38 -3.51 -5.74
CA PRO A 75 11.53 -4.96 -5.64
C PRO A 75 10.41 -5.58 -4.79
N PHE A 76 10.10 -4.96 -3.65
CA PHE A 76 9.04 -5.37 -2.75
C PHE A 76 8.39 -4.17 -2.05
N ASP A 77 7.08 -4.25 -1.89
CA ASP A 77 6.28 -3.27 -1.15
C ASP A 77 5.48 -3.99 -0.07
N SER A 78 5.47 -3.44 1.13
CA SER A 78 4.59 -3.88 2.22
C SER A 78 3.63 -2.75 2.56
N VAL A 79 2.34 -2.99 2.33
CA VAL A 79 1.28 -2.03 2.65
C VAL A 79 0.47 -2.55 3.82
N TYR A 80 0.41 -1.74 4.87
CA TYR A 80 -0.33 -2.07 6.09
C TYR A 80 -1.70 -1.41 6.01
N ALA A 81 -2.74 -2.17 6.32
CA ALA A 81 -4.11 -1.71 6.26
C ALA A 81 -4.97 -2.33 7.37
N VAL A 82 -6.06 -1.64 7.67
CA VAL A 82 -7.09 -2.08 8.63
C VAL A 82 -8.45 -2.13 7.94
N LEU A 83 -9.38 -2.89 8.52
CA LEU A 83 -10.78 -2.84 8.13
C LEU A 83 -11.50 -1.79 8.99
N ALA A 84 -12.00 -0.73 8.36
CA ALA A 84 -12.77 0.31 9.02
C ALA A 84 -14.16 -0.21 9.43
N THR A 85 -14.84 0.55 10.31
CA THR A 85 -16.19 0.21 10.81
C THR A 85 -17.27 0.15 9.72
N ASP A 86 -17.05 0.83 8.59
CA ASP A 86 -17.93 0.81 7.41
C ASP A 86 -17.50 -0.22 6.36
N GLU A 87 -16.64 -1.17 6.74
CA GLU A 87 -16.07 -2.23 5.91
C GLU A 87 -15.13 -1.75 4.79
N ALA A 88 -14.78 -0.45 4.76
CA ALA A 88 -13.72 0.03 3.89
C ALA A 88 -12.35 -0.49 4.36
N VAL A 89 -11.46 -0.77 3.41
CA VAL A 89 -10.05 -1.04 3.72
C VAL A 89 -9.33 0.30 3.78
N GLU A 90 -8.66 0.59 4.89
CA GLU A 90 -7.87 1.80 5.04
C GLU A 90 -6.39 1.45 5.08
N ILE A 91 -5.65 1.90 4.06
CA ILE A 91 -4.19 1.80 4.00
C ILE A 91 -3.60 2.87 4.93
N ILE A 92 -2.79 2.45 5.88
CA ILE A 92 -2.27 3.32 6.96
C ILE A 92 -0.75 3.53 6.91
N TYR A 93 0.00 2.61 6.29
CA TYR A 93 1.46 2.66 6.28
C TYR A 93 2.07 1.90 5.11
N LEU A 94 3.32 2.26 4.78
CA LEU A 94 4.10 1.69 3.68
C LEU A 94 5.54 1.41 4.12
N GLU A 95 6.07 0.28 3.68
CA GLU A 95 7.49 -0.03 3.67
C GLU A 95 7.92 -0.49 2.28
N LEU A 96 9.10 -0.05 1.84
CA LEU A 96 9.74 -0.47 0.60
C LEU A 96 11.00 -1.28 0.93
N GLY A 97 11.22 -2.37 0.21
CA GLY A 97 12.36 -3.29 0.36
C GLY A 97 13.44 -3.13 -0.70
#